data_AF-A0A2U3E153-F1
#
_entry.id   AF-A0A2U3E153-F1
#
_cell.length_a   1.000
_cell.length_b   1.000
_cell.length_c   1.000
_cell.angle_alpha   90.00
_cell.angle_beta   90.00
_cell.angle_gamma   90.00
#
_symmetry.space_group_name_H-M   'P 1'
#
loop_
_entity.id
_entity.type
_entity.pdbx_description
1 polymer ?
#
loop_
_entity_poly.entity_id
_entity_poly.type
_entity_poly.pdbx_seq_one_letter_code
_entity_poly.pdbx_strand_id
1 'polypeptide(L)'
;MSSSVPPTLPGRMTLLDKLSLSWLVPVFVCHWLANFTSRCIPGSSSLNWRQKLAISNLQSLRRSLNPRQLFALSRAQLTGEAVKAYCQARGLPYTAITVPLPEKAPGGDTVDVPPPVLHVVTPANAPARGPTLLYAHGGGYLNPIRPQGHIPLALRCAAACGARSVVFIEYSLSSEHAYPAQLVQMVAAVKHLLHRGAVGAGADGGPGSDVDGTIKPGDLVLAGDSAGGHLIASLLAHVVRPSPYAPPLAELGGEEGKQLRAVVLLSPWVTMRTSDASFAANSANDYLSAQQANVFIRLFRPAAGEVWACPSEGDGAVELWRAAFPPTSSSASASPGKSEAAGAVAKKMLVTVGTGETLLDSCVRFGRELLGAETVVLDSDVCMQGALVGGKDVVLTVAPGEAHVQPALDCAVRYEHGATLNAIMAFLKTA
;
A
#
# COMPACT_ATOMS: atom_id res chain seq x y z
N MET A 1 30.56 2.72 21.92
CA MET A 1 30.05 4.04 21.54
C MET A 1 30.61 4.40 20.17
N SER A 2 29.88 4.09 19.10
CA SER A 2 30.20 4.54 17.75
C SER A 2 29.15 5.56 17.37
N SER A 3 29.55 6.82 17.31
CA SER A 3 28.73 7.95 16.91
C SER A 3 28.40 7.83 15.42
N SER A 4 27.32 7.12 15.07
CA SER A 4 26.81 7.13 13.71
C SER A 4 26.00 8.41 13.48
N VAL A 5 26.63 9.39 12.83
CA VAL A 5 25.96 10.54 12.22
C VAL A 5 24.68 10.06 11.53
N PRO A 6 23.49 10.65 11.79
CA PRO A 6 22.27 10.24 11.10
C PRO A 6 22.51 10.40 9.60
N PRO A 7 22.09 9.44 8.74
CA PRO A 7 22.15 9.65 7.30
C PRO A 7 21.27 10.86 7.00
N THR A 8 21.92 12.00 6.74
CA THR A 8 21.27 13.21 6.26
C THR A 8 20.64 12.87 4.92
N LEU A 9 19.41 13.32 4.69
CA LEU A 9 18.79 13.25 3.38
C LEU A 9 19.81 13.67 2.31
N PRO A 10 19.81 13.00 1.13
CA PRO A 10 20.67 13.43 0.04
C PRO A 10 20.44 14.94 -0.19
N GLY A 11 21.51 15.73 -0.04
CA GLY A 11 21.44 17.17 -0.28
C GLY A 11 21.00 17.49 -1.71
N ARG A 12 20.65 18.75 -1.98
CA ARG A 12 20.30 19.20 -3.33
C ARG A 12 21.40 18.83 -4.33
N MET A 13 21.00 18.51 -5.56
CA MET A 13 21.94 18.25 -6.64
C MET A 13 22.89 19.44 -6.82
N THR A 14 24.19 19.17 -6.72
CA THR A 14 25.25 20.12 -7.05
C THR A 14 25.31 20.38 -8.56
N LEU A 15 26.08 21.39 -8.99
CA LEU A 15 26.31 21.62 -10.42
C LEU A 15 26.95 20.38 -11.08
N LEU A 16 27.89 19.72 -10.40
CA LEU A 16 28.50 18.46 -10.87
C LEU A 16 27.47 17.33 -10.97
N ASP A 17 26.54 17.21 -10.01
CA ASP A 17 25.46 16.22 -10.07
C ASP A 17 24.55 16.46 -11.29
N LYS A 18 24.31 17.73 -11.67
CA LYS A 18 23.50 18.09 -12.85
C LYS A 18 24.24 17.82 -14.16
N LEU A 19 25.48 18.27 -14.25
CA LEU A 19 26.33 18.04 -15.44
C LEU A 19 26.52 16.53 -15.67
N SER A 20 26.64 15.76 -14.59
CA SER A 20 26.86 14.32 -14.69
C SER A 20 25.73 13.51 -15.29
N LEU A 21 24.49 14.02 -15.28
CA LEU A 21 23.38 13.35 -15.94
C LEU A 21 23.67 13.06 -17.41
N SER A 22 24.40 13.94 -18.11
CA SER A 22 24.71 13.78 -19.54
C SER A 22 25.56 12.55 -19.84
N TRP A 23 26.65 12.32 -19.09
CA TRP A 23 27.52 11.14 -19.28
C TRP A 23 27.01 9.90 -18.54
N LEU A 24 26.00 10.03 -17.67
CA LEU A 24 25.31 8.88 -17.08
C LEU A 24 24.26 8.25 -18.01
N VAL A 25 23.80 8.95 -19.05
CA VAL A 25 22.91 8.37 -20.07
C VAL A 25 23.52 7.11 -20.73
N PRO A 26 24.75 7.14 -21.29
CA PRO A 26 25.33 5.93 -21.88
C PRO A 26 25.56 4.82 -20.85
N VAL A 27 25.94 5.16 -19.62
CA VAL A 27 26.09 4.19 -18.51
C VAL A 27 24.76 3.51 -18.21
N PHE A 28 23.68 4.29 -18.14
CA PHE A 28 22.32 3.77 -17.97
C PHE A 28 21.94 2.83 -19.10
N VAL A 29 22.18 3.21 -20.36
CA VAL A 29 21.88 2.36 -21.53
C VAL A 29 22.63 1.04 -21.47
N CYS A 30 23.92 1.04 -21.09
CA CYS A 30 24.70 -0.19 -20.92
C CYS A 30 24.14 -1.09 -19.82
N HIS A 31 23.85 -0.56 -18.63
CA HIS A 31 23.22 -1.32 -17.56
C HIS A 31 21.86 -1.88 -17.97
N TRP A 32 21.07 -1.06 -18.66
CA TRP A 32 19.74 -1.42 -19.13
C TRP A 32 19.78 -2.56 -20.15
N LEU A 33 20.64 -2.47 -21.17
CA LEU A 33 20.82 -3.52 -22.17
C LEU A 33 21.23 -4.83 -21.50
N ALA A 34 22.21 -4.82 -20.60
CA ALA A 34 22.63 -6.01 -19.87
C ALA A 34 21.49 -6.62 -19.00
N ASN A 35 20.77 -5.78 -18.26
CA ASN A 35 19.66 -6.22 -17.40
C ASN A 35 18.47 -6.76 -18.20
N PHE A 36 18.13 -6.14 -19.33
CA PHE A 36 17.01 -6.55 -20.14
C PHE A 36 17.33 -7.83 -20.93
N THR A 37 18.50 -7.88 -21.57
CA THR A 37 18.94 -9.06 -22.34
C THR A 37 19.06 -10.30 -21.47
N SER A 38 19.65 -10.20 -20.28
CA SER A 38 19.75 -11.33 -19.34
C SER A 38 18.37 -11.90 -18.96
N ARG A 39 17.36 -11.05 -18.78
CA ARG A 39 15.97 -11.49 -18.50
C ARG A 39 15.26 -12.11 -19.70
N CYS A 40 15.74 -11.83 -20.90
CA CYS A 40 15.21 -12.41 -22.14
C CYS A 40 15.86 -13.76 -22.49
N ILE A 41 16.91 -14.17 -21.77
CA ILE A 41 17.48 -15.52 -21.92
C ILE A 41 16.41 -16.57 -21.53
N PRO A 42 16.15 -17.58 -22.37
CA PRO A 42 15.20 -18.64 -22.06
C PRO A 42 15.45 -19.26 -20.67
N GLY A 43 14.37 -19.45 -19.90
CA GLY A 43 14.45 -20.01 -18.54
C GLY A 43 14.85 -19.01 -17.44
N SER A 44 15.29 -17.80 -17.77
CA SER A 44 15.72 -16.81 -16.75
C SER A 44 14.56 -16.09 -16.05
N SER A 45 13.43 -15.91 -16.75
CA SER A 45 12.23 -15.30 -16.17
C SER A 45 11.00 -15.64 -17.02
N SER A 46 9.92 -16.04 -16.34
CA SER A 46 8.60 -16.31 -16.92
C SER A 46 7.82 -15.04 -17.28
N LEU A 47 8.31 -13.85 -16.88
CA LEU A 47 7.59 -12.59 -17.06
C LEU A 47 7.47 -12.17 -18.53
N ASN A 48 6.44 -11.38 -18.82
CA ASN A 48 6.27 -10.74 -20.13
C ASN A 48 7.40 -9.72 -20.39
N TRP A 49 7.75 -9.49 -21.66
CA TRP A 49 8.79 -8.53 -22.03
C TRP A 49 8.52 -7.11 -21.51
N ARG A 50 7.25 -6.69 -21.39
CA ARG A 50 6.88 -5.39 -20.82
C ARG A 50 7.20 -5.30 -19.32
N GLN A 51 6.99 -6.39 -18.60
CA GLN A 51 7.32 -6.49 -17.17
C GLN A 51 8.83 -6.51 -16.97
N LYS A 52 9.55 -7.33 -17.77
CA LYS A 52 11.01 -7.36 -17.81
C LYS A 52 11.60 -5.98 -18.11
N LEU A 53 11.00 -5.24 -19.03
CA LEU A 53 11.36 -3.85 -19.36
C LEU A 53 11.22 -2.93 -18.14
N ALA A 54 10.08 -2.97 -17.44
CA ALA A 54 9.83 -2.15 -16.26
C ALA A 54 10.87 -2.38 -15.15
N ILE A 55 11.13 -3.65 -14.82
CA ILE A 55 12.10 -4.04 -13.79
C ILE A 55 13.52 -3.61 -14.20
N SER A 56 13.89 -3.86 -15.46
CA SER A 56 15.21 -3.49 -16.01
C SER A 56 15.42 -1.98 -15.98
N ASN A 57 14.39 -1.18 -16.31
CA ASN A 57 14.44 0.28 -16.21
C ASN A 57 14.73 0.74 -14.77
N LEU A 58 13.97 0.25 -13.80
CA LEU A 58 14.10 0.67 -12.40
C LEU A 58 15.46 0.27 -11.79
N GLN A 59 15.91 -0.97 -12.03
CA GLN A 59 17.22 -1.41 -11.56
C GLN A 59 18.35 -0.61 -12.21
N SER A 60 18.25 -0.30 -13.50
CA SER A 60 19.30 0.40 -14.23
C SER A 60 19.37 1.87 -13.82
N LEU A 61 18.23 2.53 -13.56
CA LEU A 61 18.20 3.88 -12.99
C LEU A 61 18.92 3.90 -11.64
N ARG A 62 18.57 2.96 -10.75
CA ARG A 62 19.17 2.84 -9.41
C ARG A 62 20.68 2.58 -9.47
N ARG A 63 21.14 1.76 -10.42
CA ARG A 63 22.56 1.43 -10.58
C ARG A 63 23.37 2.57 -11.19
N SER A 64 22.73 3.44 -11.98
CA SER A 64 23.42 4.48 -12.74
C SER A 64 23.44 5.83 -12.03
N LEU A 65 22.44 6.11 -11.21
CA LEU A 65 22.28 7.40 -10.54
C LEU A 65 22.83 7.37 -9.11
N ASN A 66 23.46 8.46 -8.70
CA ASN A 66 23.87 8.62 -7.32
C ASN A 66 22.66 8.95 -6.41
N PRO A 67 22.80 8.87 -5.07
CA PRO A 67 21.69 9.10 -4.15
C PRO A 67 21.01 10.48 -4.28
N ARG A 68 21.75 11.56 -4.59
CA ARG A 68 21.17 12.91 -4.76
C ARG A 68 20.34 13.00 -6.04
N GLN A 69 20.84 12.44 -7.14
CA GLN A 69 20.12 12.39 -8.41
C GLN A 69 18.86 11.54 -8.31
N LEU A 70 18.97 10.34 -7.73
CA LEU A 70 17.84 9.45 -7.56
C LEU A 70 16.78 10.06 -6.64
N PHE A 71 17.18 10.71 -5.56
CA PHE A 71 16.29 11.42 -4.65
C PHE A 71 15.58 12.58 -5.35
N ALA A 72 16.32 13.44 -6.07
CA ALA A 72 15.77 14.57 -6.80
C ALA A 72 14.80 14.14 -7.91
N LEU A 73 15.17 13.13 -8.71
CA LEU A 73 14.30 12.57 -9.75
C LEU A 73 13.05 11.89 -9.15
N SER A 74 13.22 11.19 -8.03
CA SER A 74 12.10 10.50 -7.39
C SER A 74 11.08 11.45 -6.80
N ARG A 75 11.52 12.64 -6.37
CA ARG A 75 10.69 13.67 -5.75
C ARG A 75 10.47 14.88 -6.64
N ALA A 76 10.70 14.75 -7.95
CA ALA A 76 10.49 15.83 -8.92
C ALA A 76 9.02 16.30 -8.96
N GLN A 77 8.09 15.42 -8.61
CA GLN A 77 6.67 15.70 -8.45
C GLN A 77 6.18 15.06 -7.15
N LEU A 78 5.55 15.85 -6.28
CA LEU A 78 4.96 15.38 -5.01
C LEU A 78 3.57 14.77 -5.24
N THR A 79 3.03 14.10 -4.22
CA THR A 79 1.79 13.30 -4.36
C THR A 79 0.61 14.16 -4.81
N GLY A 80 0.35 15.29 -4.17
CA GLY A 80 -0.77 16.14 -4.54
C GLY A 80 -0.68 16.73 -5.94
N GLU A 81 0.52 17.15 -6.35
CA GLU A 81 0.77 17.64 -7.72
C GLU A 81 0.58 16.53 -8.76
N ALA A 82 1.08 15.33 -8.48
CA ALA A 82 0.97 14.18 -9.37
C ALA A 82 -0.49 13.74 -9.59
N VAL A 83 -1.28 13.65 -8.52
CA VAL A 83 -2.70 13.29 -8.62
C VAL A 83 -3.47 14.37 -9.36
N LYS A 84 -3.27 15.65 -9.02
CA LYS A 84 -3.92 16.79 -9.69
C LYS A 84 -3.61 16.82 -11.18
N ALA A 85 -2.33 16.73 -11.55
CA ALA A 85 -1.90 16.74 -12.95
C ALA A 85 -2.46 15.55 -13.74
N TYR A 86 -2.48 14.35 -13.13
CA TYR A 86 -3.06 13.16 -13.76
C TYR A 86 -4.56 13.34 -14.05
N CYS A 87 -5.31 13.88 -13.09
CA CYS A 87 -6.75 14.11 -13.24
C CYS A 87 -7.04 15.17 -14.29
N GLN A 88 -6.33 16.31 -14.26
CA GLN A 88 -6.46 17.38 -15.26
C GLN A 88 -6.18 16.89 -16.68
N ALA A 89 -5.11 16.10 -16.86
CA ALA A 89 -4.75 15.54 -18.16
C ALA A 89 -5.77 14.55 -18.73
N ARG A 90 -6.72 14.06 -17.92
CA ARG A 90 -7.73 13.06 -18.31
C ARG A 90 -9.17 13.54 -18.11
N GLY A 91 -9.37 14.78 -17.69
CA GLY A 91 -10.70 15.32 -17.40
C GLY A 91 -11.45 14.57 -16.30
N LEU A 92 -10.74 14.00 -15.32
CA LEU A 92 -11.38 13.32 -14.19
C LEU A 92 -11.82 14.35 -13.14
N PRO A 93 -13.07 14.31 -12.65
CA PRO A 93 -13.49 15.14 -11.52
C PRO A 93 -12.61 14.90 -10.30
N TYR A 94 -12.13 15.99 -9.71
CA TYR A 94 -11.08 15.98 -8.69
C TYR A 94 -11.36 17.05 -7.63
N THR A 95 -11.20 16.69 -6.35
CA THR A 95 -11.23 17.61 -5.22
C THR A 95 -10.11 17.23 -4.23
N ALA A 96 -9.52 18.23 -3.56
CA ALA A 96 -8.56 18.02 -2.49
C ALA A 96 -9.15 18.52 -1.16
N ILE A 97 -9.03 17.71 -0.11
CA ILE A 97 -9.55 18.01 1.23
C ILE A 97 -8.40 17.93 2.22
N THR A 98 -8.07 19.03 2.89
CA THR A 98 -7.11 19.01 4.00
C THR A 98 -7.84 18.55 5.26
N VAL A 99 -7.39 17.46 5.86
CA VAL A 99 -8.08 16.84 6.99
C VAL A 99 -7.48 17.34 8.31
N PRO A 100 -8.26 17.98 9.19
CA PRO A 100 -7.76 18.37 10.49
C PRO A 100 -7.34 17.13 11.30
N LEU A 101 -6.23 17.25 12.02
CA LEU A 101 -5.81 16.18 12.92
C LEU A 101 -6.77 16.10 14.11
N PRO A 102 -7.04 14.89 14.63
CA PRO A 102 -7.86 14.72 15.82
C PRO A 102 -7.26 15.44 17.04
N GLU A 103 -8.12 15.88 17.96
CA GLU A 103 -7.69 16.41 19.25
C GLU A 103 -6.84 15.38 20.01
N LYS A 104 -5.74 15.87 20.61
CA LYS A 104 -4.73 15.03 21.27
C LYS A 104 -5.34 14.21 22.40
N ALA A 105 -4.91 12.95 22.55
CA ALA A 105 -5.14 12.22 23.78
C ALA A 105 -4.42 12.94 24.95
N PRO A 106 -5.04 13.11 26.13
CA PRO A 106 -4.38 13.74 27.27
C PRO A 106 -3.13 12.94 27.68
N GLY A 107 -1.94 13.57 27.63
CA GLY A 107 -0.69 13.01 28.14
C GLY A 107 0.28 12.36 27.14
N GLY A 108 0.01 12.43 25.83
CA GLY A 108 0.94 11.96 24.79
C GLY A 108 2.05 12.97 24.44
N ASP A 109 3.28 12.49 24.24
CA ASP A 109 4.38 13.30 23.70
C ASP A 109 3.97 13.95 22.37
N THR A 110 4.27 15.25 22.22
CA THR A 110 3.85 16.01 21.05
C THR A 110 4.73 15.67 19.84
N VAL A 111 4.22 14.80 18.95
CA VAL A 111 4.79 14.64 17.62
C VAL A 111 4.23 15.75 16.72
N ASP A 112 5.11 16.53 16.11
CA ASP A 112 4.74 17.56 15.13
C ASP A 112 4.36 16.90 13.79
N VAL A 113 3.06 16.65 13.63
CA VAL A 113 2.46 16.00 12.47
C VAL A 113 1.62 17.02 11.71
N PRO A 114 1.80 17.20 10.39
CA PRO A 114 0.93 18.08 9.62
C PRO A 114 -0.38 17.36 9.25
N PRO A 115 -1.47 18.10 8.97
CA PRO A 115 -2.69 17.57 8.37
C PRO A 115 -2.41 16.77 7.07
N PRO A 116 -3.00 15.59 6.86
CA PRO A 116 -2.94 14.94 5.55
C PRO A 116 -3.90 15.60 4.57
N VAL A 117 -3.67 15.39 3.28
CA VAL A 117 -4.59 15.79 2.22
C VAL A 117 -5.22 14.55 1.58
N LEU A 118 -6.53 14.58 1.40
CA LEU A 118 -7.28 13.55 0.68
C LEU A 118 -7.60 14.07 -0.72
N HIS A 119 -7.13 13.36 -1.74
CA HIS A 119 -7.45 13.63 -3.13
C HIS A 119 -8.58 12.73 -3.59
N VAL A 120 -9.78 13.29 -3.68
CA VAL A 120 -10.98 12.60 -4.11
C VAL A 120 -11.10 12.70 -5.62
N VAL A 121 -11.15 11.55 -6.28
CA VAL A 121 -11.24 11.39 -7.73
C VAL A 121 -12.49 10.59 -8.06
N THR A 122 -13.31 11.09 -8.97
CA THR A 122 -14.45 10.34 -9.51
C THR A 122 -14.00 9.61 -10.78
N PRO A 123 -14.00 8.27 -10.81
CA PRO A 123 -13.72 7.52 -12.04
C PRO A 123 -14.67 7.91 -13.18
N ALA A 124 -14.20 7.83 -14.44
CA ALA A 124 -14.98 8.23 -15.61
C ALA A 124 -16.34 7.48 -15.75
N ASN A 125 -16.38 6.21 -15.33
CA ASN A 125 -17.57 5.36 -15.35
C ASN A 125 -18.07 5.04 -13.93
N ALA A 126 -17.90 5.99 -12.99
CA ALA A 126 -18.33 5.80 -11.62
C ALA A 126 -19.85 5.54 -11.55
N PRO A 127 -20.31 4.48 -10.86
CA PRO A 127 -21.73 4.28 -10.64
C PRO A 127 -22.28 5.36 -9.69
N ALA A 128 -23.60 5.60 -9.77
CA ALA A 128 -24.27 6.57 -8.90
C ALA A 128 -24.19 6.20 -7.40
N ARG A 129 -24.11 4.89 -7.11
CA ARG A 129 -23.94 4.32 -5.78
C ARG A 129 -22.83 3.28 -5.83
N GLY A 130 -22.08 3.15 -4.74
CA GLY A 130 -20.98 2.22 -4.63
C GLY A 130 -20.02 2.62 -3.50
N PRO A 131 -19.06 1.77 -3.16
CA PRO A 131 -18.09 2.05 -2.12
C PRO A 131 -17.16 3.21 -2.49
N THR A 132 -16.40 3.67 -1.51
CA THR A 132 -15.25 4.55 -1.68
C THR A 132 -13.98 3.71 -1.52
N LEU A 133 -13.05 3.83 -2.46
CA LEU A 133 -11.73 3.18 -2.35
C LEU A 133 -10.71 4.19 -1.82
N LEU A 134 -10.18 3.98 -0.61
CA LEU A 134 -9.06 4.74 -0.08
C LEU A 134 -7.74 4.03 -0.43
N TYR A 135 -6.91 4.71 -1.22
CA TYR A 135 -5.62 4.20 -1.70
C TYR A 135 -4.44 4.86 -0.98
N ALA A 136 -3.62 4.06 -0.30
CA ALA A 136 -2.34 4.47 0.27
C ALA A 136 -1.20 3.97 -0.63
N HIS A 137 -0.44 4.89 -1.24
CA HIS A 137 0.63 4.52 -2.15
C HIS A 137 1.87 3.97 -1.43
N GLY A 138 2.66 3.13 -2.11
CA GLY A 138 3.97 2.70 -1.65
C GLY A 138 5.07 3.72 -1.91
N GLY A 139 6.33 3.26 -1.87
CA GLY A 139 7.50 4.15 -2.03
C GLY A 139 8.37 4.28 -0.77
N GLY A 140 8.21 3.38 0.20
CA GLY A 140 9.05 3.30 1.40
C GLY A 140 8.90 4.49 2.35
N TYR A 141 7.73 5.13 2.34
CA TYR A 141 7.47 6.44 2.96
C TYR A 141 8.40 7.57 2.51
N LEU A 142 9.32 7.34 1.59
CA LEU A 142 10.29 8.33 1.13
C LEU A 142 9.87 8.95 -0.20
N ASN A 143 9.24 8.16 -1.05
CA ASN A 143 8.91 8.54 -2.42
C ASN A 143 7.42 8.89 -2.53
N PRO A 144 7.07 9.98 -3.25
CA PRO A 144 5.69 10.31 -3.60
C PRO A 144 5.07 9.26 -4.52
N ILE A 145 3.76 9.39 -4.74
CA ILE A 145 3.03 8.55 -5.69
C ILE A 145 3.66 8.61 -7.09
N ARG A 146 3.85 7.44 -7.72
CA ARG A 146 4.10 7.31 -9.17
C ARG A 146 2.80 7.33 -9.96
N PRO A 147 2.44 8.41 -10.67
CA PRO A 147 1.15 8.56 -11.31
C PRO A 147 0.92 7.57 -12.47
N GLN A 148 1.99 7.05 -13.08
CA GLN A 148 1.87 6.06 -14.17
C GLN A 148 1.51 4.66 -13.66
N GLY A 149 1.83 4.33 -12.41
CA GLY A 149 1.58 3.00 -11.83
C GLY A 149 0.42 3.00 -10.85
N HIS A 150 0.53 3.77 -9.77
CA HIS A 150 -0.43 3.70 -8.66
C HIS A 150 -1.82 4.24 -9.02
N ILE A 151 -1.92 5.35 -9.78
CA ILE A 151 -3.23 5.94 -10.09
C ILE A 151 -4.05 5.01 -10.99
N PRO A 152 -3.53 4.48 -12.12
CA PRO A 152 -4.26 3.50 -12.91
C PRO A 152 -4.58 2.22 -12.14
N LEU A 153 -3.68 1.76 -11.26
CA LEU A 153 -3.94 0.61 -10.40
C LEU A 153 -5.14 0.84 -9.47
N ALA A 154 -5.15 1.96 -8.74
CA ALA A 154 -6.26 2.33 -7.87
C ALA A 154 -7.58 2.50 -8.65
N LEU A 155 -7.55 3.10 -9.85
CA LEU A 155 -8.71 3.22 -10.72
C LEU A 155 -9.23 1.86 -11.22
N ARG A 156 -8.33 0.89 -11.49
CA ARG A 156 -8.71 -0.49 -11.82
C ARG A 156 -9.35 -1.20 -10.62
N CYS A 157 -8.76 -1.07 -9.43
CA CYS A 157 -9.35 -1.58 -8.20
C CYS A 157 -10.76 -1.00 -7.97
N ALA A 158 -10.91 0.31 -8.17
CA ALA A 158 -12.19 1.00 -8.04
C ALA A 158 -13.23 0.50 -9.04
N ALA A 159 -12.83 0.31 -10.30
CA ALA A 159 -13.72 -0.29 -11.31
C ALA A 159 -14.12 -1.74 -10.93
N ALA A 160 -13.19 -2.52 -10.36
CA ALA A 160 -13.46 -3.90 -9.98
C ALA A 160 -14.46 -4.03 -8.81
N CYS A 161 -14.37 -3.17 -7.78
CA CYS A 161 -15.32 -3.16 -6.66
C CYS A 161 -16.53 -2.24 -6.87
N GLY A 162 -16.72 -1.68 -8.07
CA GLY A 162 -17.83 -0.77 -8.36
C GLY A 162 -17.80 0.51 -7.53
N ALA A 163 -16.63 1.02 -7.17
CA ALA A 163 -16.50 2.21 -6.34
C ALA A 163 -16.97 3.47 -7.07
N ARG A 164 -17.73 4.31 -6.37
CA ARG A 164 -18.18 5.62 -6.86
C ARG A 164 -17.09 6.68 -6.81
N SER A 165 -16.06 6.48 -5.97
CA SER A 165 -14.94 7.40 -5.83
C SER A 165 -13.66 6.69 -5.39
N VAL A 166 -12.52 7.31 -5.72
CA VAL A 166 -11.19 6.92 -5.26
C VAL A 166 -10.59 8.07 -4.47
N VAL A 167 -10.14 7.80 -3.26
CA VAL A 167 -9.47 8.76 -2.40
C VAL A 167 -8.01 8.36 -2.30
N PHE A 168 -7.09 9.21 -2.76
CA PHE A 168 -5.67 9.04 -2.50
C PHE A 168 -5.30 9.83 -1.26
N ILE A 169 -4.67 9.19 -0.28
CA ILE A 169 -4.11 9.89 0.87
C ILE A 169 -2.71 10.41 0.53
N GLU A 170 -2.52 11.72 0.62
CA GLU A 170 -1.22 12.38 0.68
C GLU A 170 -0.80 12.47 2.16
N TYR A 171 -0.06 11.45 2.59
CA TYR A 171 0.56 11.38 3.90
C TYR A 171 1.98 11.97 3.87
N SER A 172 2.52 12.33 5.03
CA SER A 172 3.87 12.86 5.19
C SER A 172 4.93 11.82 4.84
N LEU A 173 5.97 12.26 4.14
CA LEU A 173 7.10 11.40 3.81
C LEU A 173 8.12 11.40 4.96
N SER A 174 8.76 10.26 5.19
CA SER A 174 9.65 9.98 6.34
C SER A 174 10.91 10.85 6.37
N SER A 175 11.25 11.46 5.25
CA SER A 175 12.28 12.50 5.14
C SER A 175 11.93 13.75 5.94
N GLU A 176 10.66 14.16 5.93
CA GLU A 176 10.18 15.36 6.61
C GLU A 176 9.58 15.02 7.98
N HIS A 177 8.75 13.97 8.06
CA HIS A 177 8.11 13.53 9.30
C HIS A 177 8.20 12.01 9.41
N ALA A 178 9.03 11.52 10.34
CA ALA A 178 9.19 10.10 10.61
C ALA A 178 7.94 9.50 11.30
N TYR A 179 7.99 8.19 11.58
CA TYR A 179 7.01 7.54 12.44
C TYR A 179 6.84 8.32 13.76
N PRO A 180 5.60 8.51 14.28
CA PRO A 180 4.32 7.93 13.86
C PRO A 180 3.45 8.78 12.92
N ALA A 181 4.00 9.81 12.26
CA ALA A 181 3.20 10.80 11.51
C ALA A 181 2.19 10.19 10.52
N GLN A 182 2.62 9.18 9.76
CA GLN A 182 1.79 8.53 8.74
C GLN A 182 0.58 7.82 9.35
N LEU A 183 0.77 7.13 10.49
CA LEU A 183 -0.33 6.45 11.19
C LEU A 183 -1.35 7.46 11.71
N VAL A 184 -0.88 8.53 12.36
CA VAL A 184 -1.75 9.60 12.88
C VAL A 184 -2.60 10.21 11.76
N GLN A 185 -1.98 10.45 10.60
CA GLN A 185 -2.65 10.95 9.40
C GLN A 185 -3.65 9.95 8.82
N MET A 186 -3.33 8.66 8.77
CA MET A 186 -4.25 7.63 8.30
C MET A 186 -5.47 7.51 9.21
N VAL A 187 -5.29 7.57 10.53
CA VAL A 187 -6.40 7.58 11.49
C VAL A 187 -7.29 8.82 11.28
N ALA A 188 -6.68 10.01 11.14
CA ALA A 188 -7.41 11.25 10.86
C ALA A 188 -8.21 11.16 9.54
N ALA A 189 -7.59 10.65 8.47
CA ALA A 189 -8.20 10.47 7.17
C ALA A 189 -9.42 9.54 7.22
N VAL A 190 -9.28 8.35 7.82
CA VAL A 190 -10.36 7.37 7.91
C VAL A 190 -11.49 7.91 8.78
N LYS A 191 -11.18 8.50 9.94
CA LYS A 191 -12.17 9.12 10.81
C LYS A 191 -12.94 10.25 10.09
N HIS A 192 -12.23 11.05 9.29
CA HIS A 192 -12.86 12.08 8.46
C HIS A 192 -13.84 11.49 7.44
N LEU A 193 -13.43 10.45 6.69
CA LEU A 193 -14.30 9.80 5.71
C LEU A 193 -15.55 9.21 6.37
N LEU A 194 -15.43 8.61 7.56
CA LEU A 194 -16.54 8.02 8.30
C LEU A 194 -17.50 9.07 8.88
N HIS A 195 -17.02 10.26 9.24
CA HIS A 195 -17.85 11.33 9.84
C HIS A 195 -18.30 12.45 8.91
N ARG A 196 -17.58 12.69 7.81
CA ARG A 196 -17.79 13.84 6.91
C ARG A 196 -17.92 13.43 5.45
N GLY A 197 -17.55 12.20 5.11
CA GLY A 197 -17.59 11.71 3.73
C GLY A 197 -16.41 12.15 2.87
N ALA A 198 -16.55 11.90 1.56
CA ALA A 198 -15.58 12.28 0.53
C ALA A 198 -16.01 13.50 -0.30
N VAL A 199 -17.12 14.16 0.06
CA VAL A 199 -17.63 15.34 -0.66
C VAL A 199 -17.43 16.55 0.26
N GLY A 200 -16.75 17.59 -0.23
CA GLY A 200 -16.66 18.87 0.48
C GLY A 200 -18.07 19.43 0.74
N ALA A 201 -18.24 20.20 1.81
CA ALA A 201 -19.52 20.72 2.31
C ALA A 201 -20.28 21.70 1.37
N GLY A 202 -20.42 21.42 0.07
CA GLY A 202 -21.00 22.36 -0.91
C GLY A 202 -21.30 21.79 -2.29
N ALA A 203 -21.73 20.54 -2.42
CA ALA A 203 -22.31 20.03 -3.66
C ALA A 203 -23.79 19.72 -3.46
N ASP A 204 -24.62 20.56 -4.06
CA ASP A 204 -26.07 20.65 -3.95
C ASP A 204 -26.74 19.27 -4.03
N GLY A 205 -27.45 18.93 -2.96
CA GLY A 205 -28.15 17.66 -2.78
C GLY A 205 -29.19 17.42 -3.87
N GLY A 206 -28.82 16.62 -4.87
CA GLY A 206 -29.77 15.98 -5.75
C GLY A 206 -30.66 14.99 -4.97
N PRO A 207 -31.96 14.88 -5.30
CA PRO A 207 -32.91 14.06 -4.54
C PRO A 207 -32.58 12.58 -4.74
N GLY A 208 -32.06 11.94 -3.68
CA GLY A 208 -31.64 10.54 -3.66
C GLY A 208 -30.31 10.26 -2.94
N SER A 209 -29.65 11.29 -2.42
CA SER A 209 -28.43 11.19 -1.60
C SER A 209 -28.75 10.70 -0.18
N ASP A 210 -28.01 9.71 0.30
CA ASP A 210 -27.98 9.38 1.73
C ASP A 210 -27.57 10.66 2.49
N VAL A 211 -28.43 11.07 3.42
CA VAL A 211 -28.66 12.45 3.87
C VAL A 211 -27.50 13.16 4.61
N ASP A 212 -26.28 12.61 4.69
CA ASP A 212 -25.17 13.27 5.43
C ASP A 212 -23.76 13.12 4.81
N GLY A 213 -23.63 12.56 3.60
CA GLY A 213 -22.31 12.42 2.94
C GLY A 213 -21.33 11.44 3.60
N THR A 214 -21.56 11.03 4.86
CA THR A 214 -20.76 10.07 5.63
C THR A 214 -20.61 8.73 4.92
N ILE A 215 -19.42 8.12 4.98
CA ILE A 215 -19.16 6.79 4.44
C ILE A 215 -19.32 5.77 5.57
N LYS A 216 -20.16 4.75 5.38
CA LYS A 216 -20.25 3.64 6.34
C LYS A 216 -19.01 2.74 6.23
N PRO A 217 -18.58 2.07 7.30
CA PRO A 217 -17.48 1.09 7.23
C PRO A 217 -17.63 0.05 6.11
N GLY A 218 -18.85 -0.48 5.94
CA GLY A 218 -19.18 -1.45 4.87
C GLY A 218 -19.18 -0.88 3.44
N ASP A 219 -19.01 0.44 3.28
CA ASP A 219 -18.85 1.15 2.01
C ASP A 219 -17.42 1.66 1.81
N LEU A 220 -16.47 1.28 2.67
CA LEU A 220 -15.06 1.68 2.58
C LEU A 220 -14.20 0.47 2.19
N VAL A 221 -13.47 0.61 1.09
CA VAL A 221 -12.43 -0.33 0.64
C VAL A 221 -11.08 0.31 0.86
N LEU A 222 -10.15 -0.39 1.51
CA LEU A 222 -8.76 0.06 1.67
C LEU A 222 -7.86 -0.72 0.72
N ALA A 223 -7.00 -0.02 -0.01
CA ALA A 223 -6.00 -0.65 -0.87
C ALA A 223 -4.66 0.08 -0.76
N GLY A 224 -3.56 -0.65 -0.73
CA GLY A 224 -2.26 -0.02 -0.69
C GLY A 224 -1.12 -0.98 -0.92
N ASP A 225 -0.03 -0.45 -1.45
CA ASP A 225 1.13 -1.23 -1.86
C ASP A 225 2.36 -0.93 -1.02
N SER A 226 3.22 -1.93 -0.76
CA SER A 226 4.49 -1.72 -0.07
C SER A 226 4.32 -0.98 1.28
N ALA A 227 4.91 0.22 1.42
CA ALA A 227 4.70 1.11 2.57
C ALA A 227 3.25 1.60 2.74
N GLY A 228 2.47 1.72 1.68
CA GLY A 228 1.03 1.98 1.76
C GLY A 228 0.25 0.79 2.30
N GLY A 229 0.67 -0.43 1.94
CA GLY A 229 0.17 -1.67 2.54
C GLY A 229 0.54 -1.77 4.03
N HIS A 230 1.77 -1.38 4.39
CA HIS A 230 2.18 -1.21 5.79
C HIS A 230 1.29 -0.22 6.53
N LEU A 231 0.97 0.94 5.92
CA LEU A 231 0.13 1.96 6.54
C LEU A 231 -1.27 1.44 6.87
N ILE A 232 -1.86 0.67 5.96
CA ILE A 232 -3.15 0.04 6.18
C ILE A 232 -3.05 -1.04 7.27
N ALA A 233 -2.01 -1.87 7.26
CA ALA A 233 -1.79 -2.85 8.33
C ALA A 233 -1.63 -2.16 9.71
N SER A 234 -0.94 -1.02 9.75
CA SER A 234 -0.78 -0.19 10.95
C SER A 234 -2.11 0.34 11.46
N LEU A 235 -2.99 0.79 10.55
CA LEU A 235 -4.36 1.21 10.87
C LEU A 235 -5.20 0.06 11.43
N LEU A 236 -5.17 -1.12 10.80
CA LEU A 236 -5.90 -2.29 11.29
C LEU A 236 -5.41 -2.71 12.68
N ALA A 237 -4.10 -2.66 12.92
CA ALA A 237 -3.53 -2.87 14.24
C ALA A 237 -4.01 -1.80 15.24
N HIS A 238 -4.15 -0.54 14.82
CA HIS A 238 -4.71 0.53 15.64
C HIS A 238 -6.19 0.30 15.99
N VAL A 239 -6.99 -0.23 15.06
CA VAL A 239 -8.41 -0.59 15.31
C VAL A 239 -8.53 -1.65 16.40
N VAL A 240 -7.67 -2.67 16.38
CA VAL A 240 -7.69 -3.74 17.40
C VAL A 240 -7.05 -3.31 18.72
N ARG A 241 -5.93 -2.59 18.64
CA ARG A 241 -5.17 -2.10 19.80
C ARG A 241 -4.81 -0.64 19.54
N PRO A 242 -5.53 0.32 20.15
CA PRO A 242 -5.28 1.74 19.93
C PRO A 242 -3.84 2.13 20.21
N SER A 243 -3.22 2.80 19.24
CA SER A 243 -1.90 3.41 19.37
C SER A 243 -1.96 4.65 20.27
N PRO A 244 -0.96 4.92 21.12
CA PRO A 244 -0.94 6.12 21.96
C PRO A 244 -0.83 7.43 21.16
N TYR A 245 -0.50 7.37 19.86
CA TYR A 245 -0.27 8.56 19.03
C TYR A 245 -1.54 9.15 18.39
N ALA A 246 -2.67 8.43 18.42
CA ALA A 246 -3.92 8.86 17.80
C ALA A 246 -5.12 8.38 18.64
N PRO A 247 -6.28 9.07 18.61
CA PRO A 247 -7.45 8.59 19.32
C PRO A 247 -7.94 7.25 18.74
N PRO A 248 -8.59 6.40 19.55
CA PRO A 248 -9.22 5.18 19.05
C PRO A 248 -10.21 5.45 17.91
N LEU A 249 -10.29 4.51 16.98
CA LEU A 249 -11.21 4.52 15.85
C LEU A 249 -12.40 3.59 16.12
N ALA A 250 -13.28 4.02 17.04
CA ALA A 250 -14.41 3.22 17.54
C ALA A 250 -15.50 2.92 16.48
N GLU A 251 -15.42 3.62 15.35
CA GLU A 251 -16.27 3.46 14.18
C GLU A 251 -15.94 2.18 13.38
N LEU A 252 -14.73 1.62 13.58
CA LEU A 252 -14.30 0.37 12.97
C LEU A 252 -14.10 -0.73 14.02
N GLY A 253 -14.31 -1.98 13.61
CA GLY A 253 -14.14 -3.14 14.49
C GLY A 253 -14.74 -4.42 13.91
N GLY A 254 -14.73 -5.47 14.72
CA GLY A 254 -15.30 -6.77 14.38
C GLY A 254 -16.82 -6.88 14.51
N GLU A 255 -17.46 -5.87 15.11
CA GLU A 255 -18.90 -5.82 15.32
C GLU A 255 -19.66 -5.59 14.00
N GLU A 256 -20.88 -6.12 13.90
CA GLU A 256 -21.74 -5.91 12.73
C GLU A 256 -21.95 -4.41 12.47
N GLY A 257 -21.79 -4.00 11.21
CA GLY A 257 -21.89 -2.59 10.80
C GLY A 257 -20.60 -1.77 10.97
N LYS A 258 -19.59 -2.27 11.71
CA LYS A 258 -18.27 -1.62 11.87
C LYS A 258 -17.16 -2.21 11.00
N GLN A 259 -17.45 -3.29 10.27
CA GLN A 259 -16.48 -3.96 9.43
C GLN A 259 -16.26 -3.20 8.13
N LEU A 260 -15.00 -3.08 7.72
CA LEU A 260 -14.62 -2.60 6.39
C LEU A 260 -15.18 -3.53 5.30
N ARG A 261 -15.47 -2.98 4.13
CA ARG A 261 -15.91 -3.79 2.98
C ARG A 261 -14.83 -4.78 2.56
N ALA A 262 -13.64 -4.27 2.27
CA ALA A 262 -12.50 -5.08 1.89
C ALA A 262 -11.19 -4.34 2.13
N VAL A 263 -10.12 -5.11 2.32
CA VAL A 263 -8.75 -4.63 2.41
C VAL A 263 -7.88 -5.36 1.40
N VAL A 264 -7.05 -4.63 0.66
CA VAL A 264 -6.06 -5.19 -0.28
C VAL A 264 -4.67 -4.65 0.08
N LEU A 265 -3.79 -5.54 0.53
CA LEU A 265 -2.39 -5.28 0.83
C LEU A 265 -1.51 -5.86 -0.28
N LEU A 266 -0.97 -5.00 -1.14
CA LEU A 266 -0.13 -5.41 -2.26
C LEU A 266 1.32 -5.41 -1.83
N SER A 267 1.96 -6.58 -1.76
CA SER A 267 3.37 -6.70 -1.40
C SER A 267 3.73 -5.88 -0.13
N PRO A 268 2.98 -6.00 0.98
CA PRO A 268 3.07 -5.03 2.06
C PRO A 268 4.42 -5.10 2.80
N TRP A 269 4.96 -3.94 3.16
CA TRP A 269 6.22 -3.86 3.91
C TRP A 269 5.98 -4.08 5.41
N VAL A 270 5.93 -5.34 5.84
CA VAL A 270 5.46 -5.71 7.20
C VAL A 270 6.56 -6.07 8.20
N THR A 271 7.84 -5.97 7.83
CA THR A 271 9.00 -6.23 8.70
C THR A 271 10.05 -5.14 8.57
N MET A 272 10.72 -4.79 9.67
CA MET A 272 11.72 -3.72 9.76
C MET A 272 13.15 -4.26 9.71
N ARG A 273 13.37 -5.34 8.96
CA ARG A 273 14.67 -5.99 8.72
C ARG A 273 14.85 -6.37 7.25
N THR A 274 16.10 -6.55 6.83
CA THR A 274 16.45 -6.92 5.44
C THR A 274 17.31 -8.18 5.37
N SER A 275 17.21 -9.05 6.39
CA SER A 275 18.03 -10.25 6.55
C SER A 275 17.33 -11.54 6.15
N ASP A 276 16.07 -11.48 5.72
CA ASP A 276 15.32 -12.64 5.24
C ASP A 276 15.97 -13.20 3.96
N ALA A 277 15.85 -14.50 3.72
CA ALA A 277 16.54 -15.20 2.63
C ALA A 277 16.14 -14.67 1.25
N SER A 278 14.88 -14.26 1.09
CA SER A 278 14.35 -13.65 -0.12
C SER A 278 15.10 -12.39 -0.55
N PHE A 279 15.69 -11.61 0.37
CA PHE A 279 16.48 -10.44 -0.01
C PHE A 279 17.74 -10.82 -0.82
N ALA A 280 18.39 -11.91 -0.46
CA ALA A 280 19.56 -12.42 -1.17
C ALA A 280 19.15 -13.19 -2.42
N ALA A 281 18.16 -14.08 -2.32
CA ALA A 281 17.72 -14.92 -3.43
C ALA A 281 17.13 -14.11 -4.60
N ASN A 282 16.40 -13.02 -4.30
CA ASN A 282 15.68 -12.24 -5.30
C ASN A 282 16.35 -10.91 -5.66
N SER A 283 17.60 -10.67 -5.24
CA SER A 283 18.28 -9.39 -5.51
C SER A 283 18.42 -9.07 -7.01
N ALA A 284 18.47 -10.11 -7.86
CA ALA A 284 18.49 -9.97 -9.31
C ALA A 284 17.09 -9.82 -9.92
N ASN A 285 16.05 -10.40 -9.30
CA ASN A 285 14.69 -10.44 -9.83
C ASN A 285 13.89 -9.18 -9.47
N ASP A 286 14.18 -8.58 -8.31
CA ASP A 286 13.45 -7.44 -7.77
C ASP A 286 14.15 -6.09 -8.01
N TYR A 287 13.38 -5.02 -8.17
CA TYR A 287 13.93 -3.66 -8.18
C TYR A 287 14.08 -3.06 -6.78
N LEU A 288 13.42 -3.61 -5.76
CA LEU A 288 13.72 -3.31 -4.36
C LEU A 288 14.99 -4.06 -3.93
N SER A 289 15.86 -3.44 -3.13
CA SER A 289 17.04 -4.11 -2.57
C SER A 289 17.11 -3.93 -1.07
N ALA A 290 17.88 -4.80 -0.41
CA ALA A 290 18.19 -4.66 1.01
C ALA A 290 18.79 -3.28 1.32
N GLN A 291 19.68 -2.75 0.47
CA GLN A 291 20.25 -1.41 0.66
C GLN A 291 19.17 -0.32 0.68
N GLN A 292 18.23 -0.37 -0.28
CA GLN A 292 17.15 0.60 -0.38
C GLN A 292 16.16 0.47 0.78
N ALA A 293 15.75 -0.76 1.13
CA ALA A 293 14.89 -1.02 2.27
C ALA A 293 15.52 -0.53 3.59
N ASN A 294 16.84 -0.69 3.78
CA ASN A 294 17.55 -0.14 4.93
C ASN A 294 17.52 1.40 5.00
N VAL A 295 17.53 2.09 3.85
CA VAL A 295 17.34 3.55 3.83
C VAL A 295 15.92 3.91 4.27
N PHE A 296 14.91 3.17 3.80
CA PHE A 296 13.52 3.37 4.22
C PHE A 296 13.35 3.16 5.73
N ILE A 297 13.86 2.05 6.29
CA ILE A 297 13.83 1.76 7.73
C ILE A 297 14.45 2.92 8.53
N ARG A 298 15.65 3.38 8.13
CA ARG A 298 16.38 4.44 8.85
C ARG A 298 15.67 5.78 8.85
N LEU A 299 15.01 6.15 7.75
CA LEU A 299 14.26 7.41 7.67
C LEU A 299 12.89 7.29 8.34
N PHE A 300 12.23 6.14 8.24
CA PHE A 300 10.97 5.88 8.92
C PHE A 300 11.11 5.90 10.45
N ARG A 301 12.26 5.47 10.99
CA ARG A 301 12.56 5.41 12.44
C ARG A 301 11.47 4.66 13.22
N PRO A 302 11.17 3.40 12.86
CA PRO A 302 10.17 2.62 13.56
C PRO A 302 10.55 2.45 15.04
N ALA A 303 9.57 2.55 15.93
CA ALA A 303 9.75 2.15 17.32
C ALA A 303 9.74 0.62 17.40
N ALA A 304 10.87 0.03 17.82
CA ALA A 304 10.97 -1.41 17.99
C ALA A 304 9.98 -1.90 19.06
N GLY A 305 9.31 -3.03 18.81
CA GLY A 305 8.28 -3.59 19.70
C GLY A 305 6.88 -3.02 19.45
N GLU A 306 6.72 -1.90 18.75
CA GLU A 306 5.40 -1.37 18.45
C GLU A 306 4.77 -2.07 17.23
N VAL A 307 3.63 -2.73 17.43
CA VAL A 307 2.92 -3.47 16.37
C VAL A 307 2.41 -2.57 15.22
N TRP A 308 2.22 -1.27 15.46
CA TRP A 308 1.86 -0.32 14.40
C TRP A 308 3.06 0.16 13.57
N ALA A 309 4.27 0.05 14.09
CA ALA A 309 5.50 0.32 13.34
C ALA A 309 6.06 -0.96 12.71
N CYS A 310 5.80 -2.11 13.33
CA CYS A 310 6.33 -3.41 12.94
C CYS A 310 5.19 -4.47 12.92
N PRO A 311 4.28 -4.47 11.93
CA PRO A 311 3.10 -5.34 11.91
C PRO A 311 3.36 -6.83 12.15
N SER A 312 4.51 -7.34 11.70
CA SER A 312 4.88 -8.77 11.87
C SER A 312 5.77 -9.08 13.07
N GLU A 313 6.37 -8.06 13.70
CA GLU A 313 7.45 -8.24 14.68
C GLU A 313 7.19 -7.52 16.01
N GLY A 314 6.20 -6.64 16.06
CA GLY A 314 5.84 -5.93 17.28
C GLY A 314 5.22 -6.84 18.33
N ASP A 315 5.20 -6.34 19.56
CA ASP A 315 4.77 -7.07 20.74
C ASP A 315 3.31 -7.50 20.60
N GLY A 316 3.06 -8.79 20.79
CA GLY A 316 1.74 -9.39 20.68
C GLY A 316 1.12 -9.32 19.27
N ALA A 317 1.95 -9.30 18.21
CA ALA A 317 1.46 -9.27 16.83
C ALA A 317 0.58 -10.48 16.50
N VAL A 318 0.94 -11.68 16.96
CA VAL A 318 0.18 -12.90 16.69
C VAL A 318 -1.23 -12.82 17.29
N GLU A 319 -1.35 -12.40 18.55
CA GLU A 319 -2.62 -12.22 19.24
C GLU A 319 -3.44 -11.11 18.59
N LEU A 320 -2.78 -10.02 18.17
CA LEU A 320 -3.44 -8.91 17.50
C LEU A 320 -4.06 -9.33 16.17
N TRP A 321 -3.33 -10.06 15.31
CA TRP A 321 -3.83 -10.43 13.99
C TRP A 321 -4.89 -11.53 14.06
N ARG A 322 -4.81 -12.43 15.04
CA ARG A 322 -5.91 -13.36 15.36
C ARG A 322 -7.15 -12.67 15.90
N ALA A 323 -7.00 -11.56 16.63
CA ALA A 323 -8.15 -10.75 17.04
C ALA A 323 -8.71 -9.92 15.88
N ALA A 324 -7.86 -9.44 14.96
CA ALA A 324 -8.29 -8.71 13.77
C ALA A 324 -9.05 -9.60 12.78
N PHE A 325 -8.62 -10.85 12.63
CA PHE A 325 -9.16 -11.84 11.72
C PHE A 325 -9.22 -13.21 12.45
N PRO A 326 -10.26 -13.44 13.26
CA PRO A 326 -10.41 -14.69 13.99
C PRO A 326 -10.57 -15.87 13.02
N PRO A 327 -9.97 -17.04 13.33
CA PRO A 327 -10.18 -18.24 12.54
C PRO A 327 -11.67 -18.58 12.46
N THR A 328 -12.16 -18.93 11.27
CA THR A 328 -13.52 -19.45 11.12
C THR A 328 -13.63 -20.75 11.92
N SER A 329 -14.46 -20.76 12.95
CA SER A 329 -14.61 -21.92 13.83
C SER A 329 -15.22 -23.09 13.06
N SER A 330 -14.41 -24.05 12.63
CA SER A 330 -14.89 -25.41 12.36
C SER A 330 -15.03 -26.15 13.70
N SER A 331 -16.28 -26.38 14.10
CA SER A 331 -16.71 -27.34 15.14
C SER A 331 -16.10 -27.26 16.55
N ALA A 332 -16.29 -26.14 17.25
CA ALA A 332 -16.27 -26.17 18.73
C ALA A 332 -17.62 -25.69 19.24
N SER A 333 -18.35 -26.55 19.96
CA SER A 333 -19.63 -26.19 20.56
C SER A 333 -19.45 -25.00 21.50
N ALA A 334 -19.99 -23.86 21.11
CA ALA A 334 -20.04 -22.69 21.98
C ALA A 334 -20.90 -23.03 23.20
N SER A 335 -20.27 -23.09 24.37
CA SER A 335 -21.01 -23.10 25.64
C SER A 335 -21.80 -21.79 25.74
N PRO A 336 -23.10 -21.83 26.11
CA PRO A 336 -23.92 -20.62 26.19
C PRO A 336 -23.42 -19.76 27.36
N GLY A 337 -22.94 -18.55 27.06
CA GLY A 337 -22.59 -17.56 28.09
C GLY A 337 -21.30 -16.74 27.90
N LYS A 338 -20.59 -16.85 26.77
CA LYS A 338 -19.47 -15.94 26.47
C LYS A 338 -19.86 -14.96 25.36
N SER A 339 -19.56 -13.68 25.62
CA SER A 339 -19.56 -12.51 24.73
C SER A 339 -19.70 -12.83 23.24
N GLU A 340 -20.56 -12.08 22.53
CA GLU A 340 -20.61 -12.06 21.07
C GLU A 340 -19.18 -12.11 20.53
N ALA A 341 -18.86 -13.18 19.79
CA ALA A 341 -17.51 -13.37 19.26
C ALA A 341 -17.24 -12.21 18.29
N ALA A 342 -16.28 -11.35 18.64
CA ALA A 342 -15.88 -10.25 17.77
C ALA A 342 -15.52 -10.79 16.38
N GLY A 343 -16.16 -10.28 15.34
CA GLY A 343 -15.91 -10.67 13.95
C GLY A 343 -14.60 -10.09 13.40
N ALA A 344 -14.32 -10.35 12.12
CA ALA A 344 -13.16 -9.76 11.46
C ALA A 344 -13.32 -8.24 11.25
N VAL A 345 -12.24 -7.47 11.32
CA VAL A 345 -12.25 -6.01 11.10
C VAL A 345 -12.62 -5.60 9.67
N ALA A 346 -12.50 -6.53 8.72
CA ALA A 346 -12.93 -6.37 7.35
C ALA A 346 -13.62 -7.65 6.88
N LYS A 347 -14.66 -7.53 6.05
CA LYS A 347 -15.36 -8.68 5.48
C LYS A 347 -14.47 -9.52 4.57
N LYS A 348 -13.57 -8.85 3.83
CA LYS A 348 -12.55 -9.51 3.01
C LYS A 348 -11.17 -8.87 3.16
N MET A 349 -10.12 -9.67 3.10
CA MET A 349 -8.71 -9.29 3.19
C MET A 349 -7.89 -10.07 2.15
N LEU A 350 -7.20 -9.36 1.27
CA LEU A 350 -6.25 -9.90 0.30
C LEU A 350 -4.85 -9.41 0.61
N VAL A 351 -3.90 -10.33 0.76
CA VAL A 351 -2.45 -10.05 0.75
C VAL A 351 -1.86 -10.63 -0.52
N THR A 352 -1.05 -9.87 -1.24
CA THR A 352 -0.39 -10.38 -2.46
C THR A 352 1.12 -10.36 -2.32
N VAL A 353 1.79 -11.32 -2.96
CA VAL A 353 3.25 -11.32 -3.08
C VAL A 353 3.71 -12.08 -4.33
N GLY A 354 4.76 -11.61 -4.98
CA GLY A 354 5.45 -12.31 -6.06
C GLY A 354 6.64 -13.15 -5.54
N THR A 355 6.92 -14.29 -6.16
CA THR A 355 8.08 -15.11 -5.76
C THR A 355 9.42 -14.48 -6.15
N GLY A 356 9.41 -13.46 -7.02
CA GLY A 356 10.57 -12.65 -7.36
C GLY A 356 10.80 -11.46 -6.43
N GLU A 357 10.02 -11.33 -5.35
CA GLU A 357 10.13 -10.22 -4.40
C GLU A 357 11.20 -10.45 -3.33
N THR A 358 11.91 -9.39 -2.97
CA THR A 358 12.76 -9.35 -1.78
C THR A 358 11.96 -9.43 -0.48
N LEU A 359 10.69 -8.99 -0.48
CA LEU A 359 9.78 -9.08 0.67
C LEU A 359 9.03 -10.41 0.79
N LEU A 360 9.30 -11.39 -0.10
CA LEU A 360 8.58 -12.66 -0.18
C LEU A 360 8.36 -13.33 1.18
N ASP A 361 9.45 -13.59 1.90
CA ASP A 361 9.40 -14.32 3.17
C ASP A 361 8.53 -13.60 4.20
N SER A 362 8.65 -12.27 4.28
CA SER A 362 7.90 -11.46 5.23
C SER A 362 6.40 -11.42 4.92
N CYS A 363 6.01 -11.32 3.65
CA CYS A 363 4.61 -11.34 3.23
C CYS A 363 3.99 -12.72 3.42
N VAL A 364 4.72 -13.80 3.13
CA VAL A 364 4.25 -15.18 3.34
C VAL A 364 4.03 -15.44 4.83
N ARG A 365 4.99 -15.06 5.69
CA ARG A 365 4.84 -15.18 7.14
C ARG A 365 3.62 -14.39 7.63
N PHE A 366 3.48 -13.13 7.22
CA PHE A 366 2.36 -12.29 7.63
C PHE A 366 1.00 -12.86 7.19
N GLY A 367 0.86 -13.19 5.90
CA GLY A 367 -0.39 -13.71 5.36
C GLY A 367 -0.75 -15.09 5.94
N ARG A 368 0.18 -16.04 5.92
CA ARG A 368 -0.11 -17.42 6.30
C ARG A 368 -0.12 -17.63 7.82
N GLU A 369 0.84 -17.07 8.54
CA GLU A 369 1.09 -17.43 9.95
C GLU A 369 0.41 -16.46 10.92
N LEU A 370 0.34 -15.17 10.59
CA LEU A 370 -0.26 -14.15 11.46
C LEU A 370 -1.75 -13.97 11.15
N LEU A 371 -2.13 -13.82 9.86
CA LEU A 371 -3.52 -13.69 9.46
C LEU A 371 -4.27 -15.02 9.32
N GLY A 372 -3.56 -16.15 9.23
CA GLY A 372 -4.19 -17.44 8.94
C GLY A 372 -4.84 -17.52 7.55
N ALA A 373 -4.34 -16.72 6.60
CA ALA A 373 -4.92 -16.61 5.27
C ALA A 373 -4.76 -17.91 4.47
N GLU A 374 -5.80 -18.26 3.71
CA GLU A 374 -5.70 -19.33 2.73
C GLU A 374 -4.75 -18.92 1.60
N THR A 375 -3.78 -19.77 1.28
CA THR A 375 -2.78 -19.46 0.25
C THR A 375 -3.21 -19.97 -1.12
N VAL A 376 -3.19 -19.10 -2.13
CA VAL A 376 -3.44 -19.44 -3.54
C VAL A 376 -2.20 -19.09 -4.36
N VAL A 377 -1.58 -20.08 -4.99
CA VAL A 377 -0.49 -19.85 -5.94
C VAL A 377 -1.09 -19.53 -7.30
N LEU A 378 -0.68 -18.41 -7.90
CA LEU A 378 -1.21 -17.93 -9.18
C LEU A 378 -0.43 -18.53 -10.37
N ASP A 379 -0.62 -19.82 -10.62
CA ASP A 379 -0.14 -20.49 -11.84
C ASP A 379 -0.97 -20.14 -13.10
N SER A 380 -0.73 -20.82 -14.22
CA SER A 380 -1.17 -20.40 -15.56
C SER A 380 -2.70 -20.34 -15.80
N ASP A 381 -3.55 -20.92 -14.94
CA ASP A 381 -5.02 -20.90 -15.14
C ASP A 381 -5.71 -19.74 -14.39
N VAL A 382 -5.68 -18.57 -15.03
CA VAL A 382 -6.18 -17.29 -14.48
C VAL A 382 -7.68 -17.32 -14.14
N CYS A 383 -8.50 -18.05 -14.90
CA CYS A 383 -9.96 -18.06 -14.72
C CYS A 383 -10.35 -18.84 -13.46
N MET A 384 -9.82 -20.06 -13.32
CA MET A 384 -10.07 -20.89 -12.14
C MET A 384 -9.54 -20.23 -10.87
N GLN A 385 -8.37 -19.63 -10.93
CA GLN A 385 -7.77 -18.94 -9.79
C GLN A 385 -8.51 -17.67 -9.41
N GLY A 386 -9.03 -16.91 -10.37
CA GLY A 386 -9.85 -15.73 -10.08
C GLY A 386 -11.07 -16.10 -9.24
N ALA A 387 -11.76 -17.19 -9.58
CA ALA A 387 -12.88 -17.70 -8.79
C ALA A 387 -12.44 -18.18 -7.39
N LEU A 388 -11.31 -18.88 -7.29
CA LEU A 388 -10.76 -19.33 -6.00
C LEU A 388 -10.39 -18.17 -5.08
N VAL A 389 -9.80 -17.10 -5.62
CA VAL A 389 -9.43 -15.92 -4.86
C VAL A 389 -10.67 -15.13 -4.42
N GLY A 390 -11.65 -14.94 -5.32
CA GLY A 390 -12.88 -14.23 -5.00
C GLY A 390 -13.75 -14.95 -3.95
N GLY A 391 -13.74 -16.28 -3.95
CA GLY A 391 -14.50 -17.10 -2.99
C GLY A 391 -13.97 -17.07 -1.55
N LYS A 392 -12.82 -16.43 -1.28
CA LYS A 392 -12.18 -16.41 0.04
C LYS A 392 -12.36 -15.09 0.75
N ASP A 393 -12.47 -15.15 2.08
CA ASP A 393 -12.58 -13.95 2.91
C ASP A 393 -11.19 -13.44 3.32
N VAL A 394 -10.26 -14.31 3.71
CA VAL A 394 -8.87 -13.93 4.02
C VAL A 394 -7.92 -14.77 3.18
N VAL A 395 -7.26 -14.15 2.20
CA VAL A 395 -6.46 -14.85 1.18
C VAL A 395 -5.07 -14.24 0.99
N LEU A 396 -4.07 -15.10 0.87
CA LEU A 396 -2.71 -14.78 0.44
C LEU A 396 -2.51 -15.29 -0.98
N THR A 397 -2.20 -14.42 -1.93
CA THR A 397 -1.82 -14.83 -3.28
C THR A 397 -0.31 -14.81 -3.48
N VAL A 398 0.22 -15.85 -4.13
CA VAL A 398 1.66 -15.98 -4.44
C VAL A 398 1.84 -16.11 -5.95
N ALA A 399 2.39 -15.09 -6.60
CA ALA A 399 2.56 -15.03 -8.04
C ALA A 399 3.98 -15.43 -8.49
N PRO A 400 4.16 -16.52 -9.25
CA PRO A 400 5.48 -16.95 -9.70
C PRO A 400 6.20 -15.89 -10.56
N GLY A 401 7.41 -15.51 -10.15
CA GLY A 401 8.33 -14.66 -10.91
C GLY A 401 8.04 -13.16 -10.85
N GLU A 402 6.88 -12.74 -10.33
CA GLU A 402 6.53 -11.32 -10.20
C GLU A 402 7.43 -10.60 -9.17
N ALA A 403 7.79 -9.35 -9.49
CA ALA A 403 8.62 -8.50 -8.64
C ALA A 403 7.78 -7.62 -7.69
N HIS A 404 8.44 -6.80 -6.88
CA HIS A 404 7.76 -6.02 -5.85
C HIS A 404 6.70 -5.09 -6.42
N VAL A 405 5.45 -5.15 -5.94
CA VAL A 405 4.34 -4.33 -6.47
C VAL A 405 4.19 -4.47 -8.01
N GLN A 406 4.31 -5.70 -8.52
CA GLN A 406 4.16 -5.98 -9.95
C GLN A 406 2.89 -5.36 -10.59
N PRO A 407 1.70 -5.33 -9.95
CA PRO A 407 0.52 -4.71 -10.52
C PRO A 407 0.67 -3.22 -10.88
N ALA A 408 1.47 -2.45 -10.11
CA ALA A 408 1.74 -1.05 -10.43
C ALA A 408 2.70 -0.93 -11.62
N LEU A 409 3.67 -1.83 -11.74
CA LEU A 409 4.55 -1.92 -12.92
C LEU A 409 3.74 -2.26 -14.16
N ASP A 410 2.86 -3.26 -14.07
CA ASP A 410 1.97 -3.70 -15.13
C ASP A 410 1.11 -2.54 -15.63
N CYS A 411 0.53 -1.76 -14.72
CA CYS A 411 -0.20 -0.54 -15.05
C CYS A 411 0.68 0.49 -15.78
N ALA A 412 1.90 0.73 -15.30
CA ALA A 412 2.83 1.71 -15.88
C ALA A 412 3.25 1.33 -17.31
N VAL A 413 3.38 0.04 -17.61
CA VAL A 413 3.71 -0.46 -18.96
C VAL A 413 2.51 -0.95 -19.75
N ARG A 414 1.29 -0.71 -19.25
CA ARG A 414 0.01 -1.13 -19.87
C ARG A 414 0.00 -2.62 -20.21
N TYR A 415 0.46 -3.47 -19.30
CA TYR A 415 0.32 -4.92 -19.38
C TYR A 415 -0.89 -5.35 -18.55
N GLU A 416 -1.86 -6.02 -19.17
CA GLU A 416 -3.14 -6.33 -18.52
C GLU A 416 -3.25 -7.78 -18.03
N HIS A 417 -2.28 -8.62 -18.39
CA HIS A 417 -2.31 -10.06 -18.11
C HIS A 417 -1.42 -10.46 -16.93
N GLY A 418 -1.05 -9.50 -16.06
CA GLY A 418 -0.33 -9.80 -14.82
C GLY A 418 -1.15 -10.69 -13.90
N ALA A 419 -0.51 -11.68 -13.26
CA ALA A 419 -1.19 -12.67 -12.44
C ALA A 419 -1.77 -12.01 -11.19
N THR A 420 -0.94 -11.27 -10.44
CA THR A 420 -1.40 -10.57 -9.23
C THR A 420 -2.45 -9.50 -9.56
N LEU A 421 -2.26 -8.76 -10.67
CA LEU A 421 -3.22 -7.74 -11.09
C LEU A 421 -4.61 -8.35 -11.30
N ASN A 422 -4.69 -9.47 -12.03
CA ASN A 422 -5.96 -10.15 -12.29
C ASN A 422 -6.58 -10.77 -11.03
N ALA A 423 -5.76 -11.32 -10.13
CA ALA A 423 -6.24 -11.82 -8.84
C ALA A 423 -6.88 -10.73 -7.98
N ILE A 424 -6.28 -9.52 -7.94
CA ILE A 424 -6.87 -8.36 -7.24
C ILE A 424 -8.21 -7.98 -7.85
N MET A 425 -8.31 -7.95 -9.18
CA MET A 425 -9.57 -7.62 -9.86
C MET A 425 -10.65 -8.66 -9.56
N ALA A 426 -10.31 -9.95 -9.55
CA ALA A 426 -11.24 -11.02 -9.23
C ALA A 426 -11.71 -10.95 -7.77
N PHE A 427 -10.79 -10.73 -6.83
CA PHE A 427 -11.11 -10.51 -5.41
C PHE A 427 -12.09 -9.36 -5.22
N LEU A 428 -11.78 -8.19 -5.79
CA LEU A 428 -12.58 -6.98 -5.59
C LEU A 428 -13.97 -7.04 -6.23
N LYS A 429 -14.16 -7.82 -7.32
CA LYS A 429 -15.48 -8.05 -7.92
C LYS A 429 -16.44 -8.79 -6.99
N THR A 430 -15.90 -9.53 -6.03
CA THR A 430 -16.67 -10.33 -5.06
C THR A 430 -16.76 -9.67 -3.67
N ALA A 431 -16.22 -8.45 -3.53
CA ALA A 431 -16.11 -7.72 -2.28
C ALA A 431 -17.32 -6.86 -1.94
#